data_AF-A0A4P9VGW8-F1
#
_entry.id   AF-A0A4P9VGW8-F1
#
_cell.length_a   1.000
_cell.length_b   1.000
_cell.length_c   1.000
_cell.angle_alpha   90.00
_cell.angle_beta   90.00
_cell.angle_gamma   90.00
#
_symmetry.space_group_name_H-M   'P 1'
#
loop_
_entity.id
_entity.type
_entity.pdbx_description
1 polymer ?
#
loop_
_entity_poly.entity_id
_entity_poly.type
_entity_poly.pdbx_seq_one_letter_code
_entity_poly.pdbx_strand_id
1 'polypeptide(L)'
;MSNNLWELIKTARVEAGLTQKQLAELTGVTKVTVSRWETKNPEERMSPQMFTLKQIAEATGVPLGDFIDCILQNKIKEELGEGEQDEETYATNLWEKIRVARVNAKMTQQDLAKACGVSRATVNAWESPKNQFKNSRRMSLKRIAEATNTPIEWFAEPSSDEKPIWEVIKEARVLAGLTQEALGSLVGVNGSTVCKWESKKAEMRVVPDMQVITKIAKVTNKPLSTFIDALSNNQTDEEDSNDSIDNVGQKIKIARSQANMTQQELADALGVPRITINSWEKPENEEPLQERKTLRRIAEVTGVSLEWLESNNPTPKTIIEQYSKPDIEEDIEKLQIARQTEAKKIVMGMYSYISDHGISQEFFEMLRILDSTMKRYQK
;
A
#
# COMPACT_ATOMS: atom_id res chain seq x y z
N MET A 1 19.20 14.51 -19.04
CA MET A 1 18.31 15.43 -19.78
C MET A 1 17.54 16.22 -18.76
N SER A 2 17.26 17.49 -19.07
CA SER A 2 16.58 18.44 -18.21
C SER A 2 15.24 17.91 -17.70
N ASN A 3 14.97 18.10 -16.41
CA ASN A 3 13.80 17.57 -15.72
C ASN A 3 12.51 18.38 -15.98
N ASN A 4 12.56 19.40 -16.85
CA ASN A 4 11.47 20.33 -17.07
C ASN A 4 11.23 20.61 -18.56
N LEU A 5 9.97 20.63 -18.97
CA LEU A 5 9.57 20.73 -20.38
C LEU A 5 10.13 21.98 -21.07
N TRP A 6 10.12 23.14 -20.39
CA TRP A 6 10.63 24.40 -20.95
C TRP A 6 12.13 24.34 -21.26
N GLU A 7 12.90 23.64 -20.42
CA GLU A 7 14.33 23.49 -20.58
C GLU A 7 14.65 22.45 -21.67
N LEU A 8 13.84 21.38 -21.76
CA LEU A 8 13.93 20.40 -22.84
C LEU A 8 13.66 21.04 -24.21
N ILE A 9 12.61 21.85 -24.34
CA ILE A 9 12.31 22.57 -25.59
C ILE A 9 13.47 23.49 -25.97
N LYS A 10 14.02 24.24 -25.00
CA LYS A 10 15.14 25.15 -25.24
C LYS A 10 16.41 24.43 -25.67
N THR A 11 16.76 23.34 -24.99
CA THR A 11 17.96 22.54 -25.28
C THR A 11 17.84 21.85 -26.63
N ALA A 12 16.72 21.18 -26.90
CA ALA A 12 16.42 20.56 -28.19
C ALA A 12 16.51 21.57 -29.35
N ARG A 13 16.00 22.79 -29.17
CA ARG A 13 16.11 23.85 -30.17
C ARG A 13 17.56 24.26 -30.42
N VAL A 14 18.36 24.45 -29.37
CA VAL A 14 19.76 24.87 -29.48
C VAL A 14 20.62 23.77 -30.11
N GLU A 15 20.41 22.51 -29.74
CA GLU A 15 21.11 21.35 -30.31
C GLU A 15 20.76 21.15 -31.80
N ALA A 16 19.51 21.43 -32.19
CA ALA A 16 19.09 21.48 -33.59
C ALA A 16 19.62 22.72 -34.35
N GLY A 17 20.36 23.62 -33.69
CA GLY A 17 20.92 24.84 -34.31
C GLY A 17 19.86 25.89 -34.69
N LEU A 18 18.65 25.80 -34.13
CA LEU A 18 17.54 26.68 -34.49
C LEU A 18 17.50 27.92 -33.60
N THR A 19 17.23 29.08 -34.20
CA THR A 19 16.83 30.28 -33.44
C THR A 19 15.36 30.17 -33.02
N GLN A 20 14.94 30.92 -31.99
CA GLN A 20 13.53 30.99 -31.59
C GLN A 20 12.60 31.44 -32.73
N LYS A 21 13.11 32.30 -33.64
CA LYS A 21 12.36 32.75 -34.82
C LYS A 21 12.18 31.59 -35.83
N GLN A 22 13.23 30.83 -36.11
CA GLN A 22 13.16 29.67 -37.01
C GLN A 22 12.25 28.57 -36.46
N LEU A 23 12.31 28.28 -35.15
CA LEU A 23 11.40 27.31 -34.55
C LEU A 23 9.94 27.79 -34.62
N ALA A 24 9.70 29.09 -34.43
CA ALA A 24 8.37 29.67 -34.55
C ALA A 24 7.81 29.53 -35.98
N GLU A 25 8.63 29.78 -37.00
CA GLU A 25 8.26 29.58 -38.41
C GLU A 25 7.95 28.11 -38.72
N LEU A 26 8.74 27.16 -38.22
CA LEU A 26 8.53 25.72 -38.42
C LEU A 26 7.29 25.17 -37.72
N THR A 27 6.90 25.77 -36.59
CA THR A 27 5.75 25.33 -35.77
C THR A 27 4.50 26.18 -36.02
N GLY A 28 4.57 27.17 -36.91
CA GLY A 28 3.44 28.05 -37.24
C GLY A 28 2.98 28.96 -36.09
N VAL A 29 3.87 29.26 -35.14
CA VAL A 29 3.58 30.17 -34.01
C VAL A 29 4.40 31.45 -34.10
N THR A 30 4.17 32.38 -33.16
CA THR A 30 4.99 33.60 -33.06
C THR A 30 6.27 33.33 -32.27
N LYS A 31 7.35 34.10 -32.54
CA LYS A 31 8.59 34.07 -31.75
C LYS A 31 8.32 34.29 -30.25
N VAL A 32 7.34 35.13 -29.92
CA VAL A 32 6.95 35.41 -28.52
C VAL A 32 6.39 34.15 -27.85
N THR A 33 5.60 33.35 -28.57
CA THR A 33 5.09 32.06 -28.08
C THR A 33 6.23 31.10 -27.74
N VAL A 34 7.24 30.98 -28.60
CA VAL A 34 8.43 30.17 -28.33
C VAL A 34 9.21 30.69 -27.13
N SER A 35 9.36 32.01 -27.00
CA SER A 35 10.02 32.62 -25.84
C SER A 35 9.28 32.31 -24.53
N ARG A 36 7.95 32.27 -24.53
CA ARG A 36 7.13 31.90 -23.37
C ARG A 36 7.19 30.40 -23.05
N TRP A 37 7.48 29.55 -24.02
CA TRP A 37 7.75 28.13 -23.74
C TRP A 37 9.10 27.92 -23.06
N GLU A 38 10.10 28.75 -23.37
CA GLU A 38 11.49 28.59 -22.90
C GLU A 38 11.83 29.46 -21.67
N THR A 39 10.85 30.17 -21.11
CA THR A 39 11.09 31.08 -19.98
C THR A 39 11.26 30.31 -18.66
N LYS A 40 12.21 30.77 -17.85
CA LYS A 40 12.46 30.25 -16.51
C LYS A 40 11.36 30.66 -15.53
N ASN A 41 10.71 31.81 -15.72
CA ASN A 41 9.67 32.32 -14.83
C ASN A 41 8.37 31.49 -14.98
N PRO A 42 7.90 30.76 -13.96
CA PRO A 42 6.67 29.96 -14.04
C PRO A 42 5.42 30.76 -14.40
N GLU A 43 5.28 32.02 -13.94
CA GLU A 43 4.09 32.85 -14.16
C GLU A 43 3.91 33.28 -15.63
N GLU A 44 5.02 33.43 -16.35
CA GLU A 44 5.03 33.80 -17.77
C GLU A 44 5.10 32.56 -18.69
N ARG A 45 5.26 31.38 -18.11
CA ARG A 45 5.51 30.13 -18.82
C ARG A 45 4.24 29.63 -19.46
N MET A 46 4.33 29.34 -20.75
CA MET A 46 3.26 28.66 -21.48
C MET A 46 3.67 27.22 -21.78
N SER A 47 2.71 26.30 -21.71
CA SER A 47 2.90 24.94 -22.20
C SER A 47 2.43 24.86 -23.67
N PRO A 48 3.22 24.30 -24.59
CA PRO A 48 2.76 24.04 -25.96
C PRO A 48 1.64 23.01 -25.98
N GLN A 49 0.68 23.19 -26.88
CA GLN A 49 -0.37 22.20 -27.13
C GLN A 49 0.22 20.93 -27.78
N MET A 50 -0.45 19.79 -27.60
CA MET A 50 0.03 18.48 -28.11
C MET A 50 0.37 18.48 -29.60
N PHE A 51 -0.44 19.16 -30.42
CA PHE A 51 -0.19 19.31 -31.84
C PHE A 51 1.12 20.07 -32.12
N THR A 52 1.34 21.18 -31.42
CA THR A 52 2.56 21.98 -31.55
C THR A 52 3.78 21.26 -31.01
N LEU A 53 3.62 20.44 -29.96
CA LEU A 53 4.68 19.61 -29.40
C LEU A 53 5.18 18.57 -30.42
N LYS A 54 4.26 17.99 -31.21
CA LYS A 54 4.62 17.12 -32.34
C LYS A 54 5.44 17.87 -33.38
N GLN A 55 5.08 19.11 -33.72
CA GLN A 55 5.84 19.93 -34.66
C GLN A 55 7.22 20.32 -34.11
N ILE A 56 7.34 20.58 -32.80
CA ILE A 56 8.63 20.84 -32.15
C ILE A 56 9.51 19.58 -32.22
N ALA A 57 8.95 18.39 -31.96
CA ALA A 57 9.65 17.13 -32.07
C ALA A 57 10.18 16.88 -33.50
N GLU A 58 9.34 17.11 -34.51
CA GLU A 58 9.72 17.02 -35.92
C GLU A 58 10.81 18.03 -36.30
N ALA A 59 10.70 19.28 -35.83
CA ALA A 59 11.65 20.35 -36.13
C ALA A 59 13.02 20.19 -35.43
N THR A 60 13.04 19.63 -34.22
CA THR A 60 14.26 19.48 -33.41
C THR A 60 14.91 18.10 -33.57
N GLY A 61 14.21 17.13 -34.15
CA GLY A 61 14.67 15.74 -34.25
C GLY A 61 14.62 14.96 -32.92
N VAL A 62 14.12 15.59 -31.85
CA VAL A 62 13.91 14.93 -30.56
C VAL A 62 12.59 14.14 -30.61
N PRO A 63 12.58 12.85 -30.24
CA PRO A 63 11.36 12.06 -30.24
C PRO A 63 10.24 12.70 -29.43
N LEU A 64 9.01 12.69 -29.96
CA LEU A 64 7.83 13.18 -29.25
C LEU A 64 7.65 12.51 -27.87
N GLY A 65 8.07 11.25 -27.74
CA GLY A 65 8.06 10.51 -26.47
C GLY A 65 8.85 11.20 -25.37
N ASP A 66 10.01 11.80 -25.67
CA ASP A 66 10.86 12.44 -24.67
C ASP A 66 10.17 13.69 -24.08
N PHE A 67 9.40 14.41 -24.89
CA PHE A 67 8.60 15.54 -24.41
C PHE A 67 7.38 15.10 -23.60
N ILE A 68 6.72 14.01 -23.99
CA ILE A 68 5.57 13.45 -23.25
C ILE A 68 6.03 12.93 -21.90
N ASP A 69 7.15 12.20 -21.85
CA ASP A 69 7.74 11.69 -20.62
C ASP A 69 8.05 12.83 -19.64
N CYS A 70 8.55 13.96 -20.14
CA CYS A 70 8.80 15.14 -19.33
C CYS A 70 7.51 15.75 -18.75
N ILE A 71 6.42 15.79 -19.52
CA ILE A 71 5.09 16.26 -19.04
C ILE A 71 4.56 15.33 -17.95
N LEU A 72 4.63 14.02 -18.16
CA LEU A 72 4.15 13.03 -17.21
C LEU A 72 4.96 13.07 -15.91
N GLN A 73 6.29 13.22 -15.99
CA GLN A 73 7.16 13.37 -14.81
C GLN A 73 6.82 14.62 -13.99
N ASN A 74 6.47 15.73 -14.64
CA ASN A 74 6.10 16.95 -13.93
C ASN A 74 4.71 16.86 -13.30
N LYS A 75 3.75 16.22 -13.98
CA LYS A 75 2.40 16.02 -13.44
C LYS A 75 2.39 15.08 -12.24
N ILE A 76 3.20 14.01 -12.27
CA ILE A 76 3.40 13.11 -11.14
C ILE A 76 4.01 13.86 -9.94
N LYS A 77 4.94 14.80 -10.18
CA LYS A 77 5.51 15.65 -9.12
C LYS A 77 4.50 16.63 -8.53
N GLU A 78 3.66 17.25 -9.37
CA GLU A 78 2.58 18.16 -8.92
C GLU A 78 1.51 17.42 -8.10
N GLU A 79 1.15 16.18 -8.49
CA GLU A 79 0.17 15.35 -7.77
C GLU A 79 0.70 14.80 -6.44
N LEU A 80 2.02 14.70 -6.27
CA LEU A 80 2.67 14.19 -5.05
C LEU A 80 3.08 15.28 -4.05
N GLY A 81 2.85 16.56 -4.35
CA GLY A 81 3.11 17.69 -3.44
C GLY A 81 4.61 18.03 -3.27
N GLU A 82 4.94 19.31 -3.34
CA GLU A 82 6.30 19.81 -3.10
C GLU A 82 6.70 19.62 -1.62
N GLY A 83 7.41 18.53 -1.34
CA GLY A 83 8.27 18.38 -0.18
C GLY A 83 9.72 18.57 -0.60
N GLU A 84 10.41 19.50 0.05
CA GLU A 84 11.82 19.80 -0.18
C GLU A 84 12.73 18.56 -0.04
N GLN A 85 13.84 18.64 -0.78
CA GLN A 85 14.91 17.67 -0.93
C GLN A 85 15.21 16.78 0.28
N ASP A 86 15.15 15.46 0.07
CA ASP A 86 16.21 14.55 0.50
C ASP A 86 16.35 13.42 -0.54
N GLU A 87 17.59 13.24 -1.00
CA GLU A 87 18.03 12.26 -1.99
C GLU A 87 17.93 10.83 -1.46
N GLU A 88 16.77 10.18 -1.57
CA GLU A 88 16.73 8.73 -1.72
C GLU A 88 15.38 8.30 -2.31
N THR A 89 15.21 8.52 -3.63
CA THR A 89 14.08 7.92 -4.34
C THR A 89 14.31 6.42 -4.41
N TYR A 90 13.72 5.69 -3.45
CA TYR A 90 13.67 4.23 -3.45
C TYR A 90 12.96 3.79 -4.74
N ALA A 91 13.74 3.45 -5.78
CA ALA A 91 13.22 2.83 -6.99
C ALA A 91 12.60 1.47 -6.60
N THR A 92 11.28 1.42 -6.47
CA THR A 92 10.58 0.24 -5.97
C THR A 92 10.54 -0.88 -7.01
N ASN A 93 10.53 -0.52 -8.29
CA ASN A 93 10.32 -1.45 -9.39
C ASN A 93 11.60 -1.72 -10.20
N LEU A 94 11.80 -2.97 -10.64
CA LEU A 94 12.96 -3.39 -11.44
C LEU A 94 13.24 -2.53 -12.68
N TRP A 95 12.21 -2.12 -13.43
CA TRP A 95 12.38 -1.32 -14.65
C TRP A 95 12.94 0.07 -14.34
N GLU A 96 12.56 0.64 -13.20
CA GLU A 96 13.02 1.94 -12.72
C GLU A 96 14.46 1.83 -12.19
N LYS A 97 14.77 0.76 -11.46
CA LYS A 97 16.15 0.43 -11.06
C LYS A 97 17.06 0.36 -12.29
N ILE A 98 16.70 -0.40 -13.32
CA ILE A 98 17.49 -0.48 -14.58
C ILE A 98 17.72 0.91 -15.18
N ARG A 99 16.69 1.75 -15.20
CA ARG A 99 16.79 3.13 -15.71
C ARG A 99 17.71 3.99 -14.85
N VAL A 100 17.59 3.93 -13.53
CA VAL A 100 18.40 4.71 -12.57
C VAL A 100 19.87 4.30 -12.65
N ALA A 101 20.19 3.01 -12.66
CA ALA A 101 21.58 2.56 -12.83
C ALA A 101 22.18 3.00 -14.17
N ARG A 102 21.40 2.93 -15.26
CA ARG A 102 21.86 3.41 -16.58
C ARG A 102 22.17 4.91 -16.56
N VAL A 103 21.29 5.71 -15.96
CA VAL A 103 21.45 7.17 -15.86
C VAL A 103 22.64 7.52 -14.95
N ASN A 104 22.81 6.83 -13.83
CA ASN A 104 23.95 7.01 -12.93
C ASN A 104 25.28 6.63 -13.60
N ALA A 105 25.27 5.61 -14.46
CA ALA A 105 26.40 5.25 -15.31
C ALA A 105 26.60 6.19 -16.51
N LYS A 106 25.77 7.24 -16.65
CA LYS A 106 25.79 8.23 -17.75
C LYS A 106 25.67 7.61 -19.15
N MET A 107 24.97 6.49 -19.25
CA MET A 107 24.79 5.75 -20.51
C MET A 107 23.48 6.13 -21.20
N THR A 108 23.47 6.22 -22.53
CA THR A 108 22.21 6.20 -23.28
C THR A 108 21.63 4.78 -23.36
N GLN A 109 20.35 4.64 -23.71
CA GLN A 109 19.79 3.30 -23.99
C GLN A 109 20.55 2.58 -25.12
N GLN A 110 21.13 3.33 -26.06
CA GLN A 110 21.95 2.78 -27.15
C GLN A 110 23.29 2.25 -26.62
N ASP A 111 23.90 2.93 -25.65
CA ASP A 111 25.19 2.53 -25.08
C ASP A 111 25.03 1.30 -24.19
N LEU A 112 23.96 1.25 -23.38
CA LEU A 112 23.63 0.07 -22.61
C LEU A 112 23.29 -1.12 -23.52
N ALA A 113 22.58 -0.88 -24.62
CA ALA A 113 22.28 -1.91 -25.61
C ALA A 113 23.54 -2.50 -26.25
N LYS A 114 24.52 -1.64 -26.60
CA LYS A 114 25.83 -2.08 -27.13
C LYS A 114 26.60 -2.88 -26.08
N ALA A 115 26.71 -2.39 -24.85
CA ALA A 115 27.39 -3.09 -23.76
C ALA A 115 26.75 -4.46 -23.44
N CYS A 116 25.42 -4.50 -23.46
CA CYS A 116 24.63 -5.72 -23.25
C CYS A 116 24.42 -6.53 -24.53
N GLY A 117 25.02 -6.19 -25.67
CA GLY A 117 24.86 -6.91 -26.95
C GLY A 117 23.41 -7.21 -27.34
N VAL A 118 22.49 -6.28 -27.08
CA VAL A 118 21.05 -6.37 -27.42
C VAL A 118 20.65 -5.17 -28.29
N SER A 119 19.43 -5.19 -28.82
CA SER A 119 18.89 -4.03 -29.55
C SER A 119 18.44 -2.93 -28.58
N ARG A 120 18.47 -1.66 -29.02
CA ARG A 120 17.91 -0.53 -28.25
C ARG A 120 16.46 -0.78 -27.84
N ALA A 121 15.66 -1.37 -28.73
CA ALA A 121 14.27 -1.72 -28.46
C ALA A 121 14.13 -2.68 -27.27
N THR A 122 15.13 -3.55 -27.04
CA THR A 122 15.18 -4.45 -25.88
C THR A 122 15.41 -3.67 -24.59
N VAL A 123 16.33 -2.71 -24.58
CA VAL A 123 16.57 -1.83 -23.42
C VAL A 123 15.35 -0.95 -23.12
N ASN A 124 14.71 -0.42 -24.16
CA ASN A 124 13.47 0.33 -24.01
C ASN A 124 12.33 -0.53 -23.41
N ALA A 125 12.27 -1.81 -23.77
CA ALA A 125 11.34 -2.75 -23.16
C ALA A 125 11.69 -3.05 -21.69
N TRP A 126 12.97 -3.05 -21.32
CA TRP A 126 13.44 -3.22 -19.94
C TRP A 126 13.05 -2.06 -19.03
N GLU A 127 13.12 -0.84 -19.55
CA GLU A 127 12.82 0.41 -18.81
C GLU A 127 11.34 0.81 -18.91
N SER A 128 10.45 -0.08 -19.34
CA SER A 128 9.03 0.21 -19.50
C SER A 128 8.18 -0.50 -18.44
N PRO A 129 7.24 0.21 -17.79
CA PRO A 129 6.34 -0.39 -16.79
C PRO A 129 5.45 -1.48 -17.39
N LYS A 130 5.16 -1.44 -18.70
CA LYS A 130 4.28 -2.40 -19.39
C LYS A 130 4.86 -3.82 -19.54
N ASN A 131 6.16 -4.02 -19.26
CA ASN A 131 6.86 -5.28 -19.51
C ASN A 131 7.55 -5.88 -18.27
N GLN A 132 7.19 -5.45 -17.06
CA GLN A 132 7.77 -5.87 -15.79
C GLN A 132 7.99 -7.41 -15.70
N PHE A 133 6.99 -8.21 -16.10
CA PHE A 133 7.02 -9.67 -16.00
C PHE A 133 7.85 -10.40 -17.06
N LYS A 134 8.30 -9.73 -18.14
CA LYS A 134 9.09 -10.35 -19.22
C LYS A 134 10.60 -10.14 -19.07
N ASN A 135 11.00 -9.21 -18.21
CA ASN A 135 12.36 -8.69 -18.14
C ASN A 135 13.26 -9.40 -17.10
N SER A 136 12.71 -10.32 -16.30
CA SER A 136 13.42 -11.07 -15.24
C SER A 136 14.32 -12.21 -15.74
N ARG A 137 14.94 -12.08 -16.92
CA ARG A 137 15.97 -13.06 -17.31
C ARG A 137 17.26 -12.75 -16.55
N ARG A 138 17.60 -13.60 -15.59
CA ARG A 138 18.83 -13.57 -14.75
C ARG A 138 20.11 -13.26 -15.54
N MET A 139 20.18 -13.70 -16.81
CA MET A 139 21.30 -13.44 -17.73
C MET A 139 21.39 -11.98 -18.21
N SER A 140 20.26 -11.29 -18.41
CA SER A 140 20.23 -9.89 -18.84
C SER A 140 20.62 -8.94 -17.70
N LEU A 141 20.19 -9.22 -16.46
CA LEU A 141 20.53 -8.42 -15.28
C LEU A 141 22.01 -8.44 -14.94
N LYS A 142 22.67 -9.60 -15.08
CA LYS A 142 24.12 -9.70 -14.88
C LYS A 142 24.90 -8.78 -15.84
N ARG A 143 24.51 -8.76 -17.12
CA ARG A 143 25.15 -7.90 -18.14
C ARG A 143 24.89 -6.42 -17.89
N ILE A 144 23.70 -6.07 -17.40
CA ILE A 144 23.37 -4.68 -17.02
C ILE A 144 24.22 -4.26 -15.83
N ALA A 145 24.30 -5.10 -14.79
CA ALA A 145 25.11 -4.84 -13.59
C ALA A 145 26.60 -4.64 -13.91
N GLU A 146 27.15 -5.49 -14.77
CA GLU A 146 28.52 -5.36 -15.29
C GLU A 146 28.70 -4.07 -16.11
N ALA A 147 27.73 -3.72 -16.96
CA ALA A 147 27.81 -2.54 -17.83
C ALA A 147 27.65 -1.21 -17.07
N THR A 148 26.82 -1.18 -16.03
CA THR A 148 26.56 0.04 -15.23
C THR A 148 27.44 0.15 -13.98
N ASN A 149 28.32 -0.84 -13.74
CA ASN A 149 29.12 -0.96 -12.53
C ASN A 149 28.27 -0.84 -11.25
N THR A 150 27.10 -1.48 -11.26
CA THR A 150 26.15 -1.47 -10.16
C THR A 150 26.00 -2.89 -9.63
N PRO A 151 26.02 -3.13 -8.30
CA PRO A 151 25.89 -4.48 -7.73
C PRO A 151 24.64 -5.19 -8.26
N ILE A 152 24.75 -6.48 -8.59
CA ILE A 152 23.61 -7.24 -9.12
C ILE A 152 22.47 -7.32 -8.09
N GLU A 153 22.83 -7.28 -6.80
CA GLU A 153 21.95 -7.24 -5.64
C GLU A 153 21.07 -5.99 -5.60
N TRP A 154 21.53 -4.89 -6.21
CA TRP A 154 20.76 -3.65 -6.28
C TRP A 154 19.58 -3.77 -7.27
N PHE A 155 19.78 -4.49 -8.38
CA PHE A 155 18.73 -4.82 -9.34
C PHE A 155 17.86 -5.98 -8.89
N ALA A 156 18.40 -6.87 -8.05
CA ALA A 156 17.56 -7.88 -7.44
C ALA A 156 16.52 -7.16 -6.57
N GLU A 157 15.24 -7.35 -6.85
CA GLU A 157 14.28 -7.40 -5.76
C GLU A 157 14.78 -8.51 -4.80
N PRO A 158 14.60 -8.38 -3.47
CA PRO A 158 14.81 -9.53 -2.60
C PRO A 158 14.09 -10.68 -3.28
N SER A 159 14.85 -11.71 -3.64
CA SER A 159 14.33 -12.80 -4.46
C SER A 159 13.01 -13.22 -3.84
N SER A 160 11.88 -13.03 -4.53
CA SER A 160 10.68 -13.77 -4.21
C SER A 160 10.88 -15.23 -4.68
N ASP A 161 11.93 -15.86 -4.12
CA ASP A 161 11.91 -17.28 -3.79
C ASP A 161 10.87 -17.55 -2.67
N GLU A 162 10.09 -16.54 -2.30
CA GLU A 162 8.85 -16.62 -1.53
C GLU A 162 7.79 -17.35 -2.32
N LYS A 163 7.92 -18.68 -2.30
CA LYS A 163 6.94 -19.58 -2.87
C LYS A 163 5.63 -19.44 -2.09
N PRO A 164 4.49 -19.39 -2.78
CA PRO A 164 3.20 -19.40 -2.12
C PRO A 164 3.03 -20.71 -1.32
N ILE A 165 2.34 -20.64 -0.17
CA ILE A 165 2.12 -21.78 0.74
C ILE A 165 1.74 -23.11 0.06
N TRP A 166 0.92 -23.09 -0.99
CA TRP A 166 0.50 -24.30 -1.71
C TRP A 166 1.68 -25.02 -2.38
N GLU A 167 2.65 -24.25 -2.88
CA GLU A 167 3.86 -24.78 -3.51
C GLU A 167 4.84 -25.27 -2.46
N VAL A 168 4.98 -24.54 -1.34
CA VAL A 168 5.80 -24.95 -0.19
C VAL A 168 5.32 -26.27 0.41
N ILE A 169 4.00 -26.42 0.61
CA ILE A 169 3.41 -27.68 1.10
C ILE A 169 3.69 -28.82 0.13
N LYS A 170 3.49 -28.60 -1.17
CA LYS A 170 3.72 -29.60 -2.20
C LYS A 170 5.17 -30.04 -2.28
N GLU A 171 6.12 -29.10 -2.24
CA GLU A 171 7.54 -29.38 -2.28
C GLU A 171 8.00 -30.13 -1.03
N ALA A 172 7.57 -29.69 0.16
CA ALA A 172 7.87 -30.37 1.40
C ALA A 172 7.37 -31.83 1.38
N ARG A 173 6.17 -32.06 0.84
CA ARG A 173 5.61 -33.41 0.65
C ARG A 173 6.44 -34.26 -0.30
N VAL A 174 6.78 -33.72 -1.48
CA VAL A 174 7.52 -34.45 -2.52
C VAL A 174 8.94 -34.78 -2.07
N LEU A 175 9.62 -33.85 -1.39
CA LEU A 175 10.96 -34.07 -0.82
C LEU A 175 10.95 -35.12 0.29
N ALA A 176 9.85 -35.21 1.06
CA ALA A 176 9.64 -36.26 2.04
C ALA A 176 9.23 -37.61 1.40
N GLY A 177 9.07 -37.68 0.07
CA GLY A 177 8.70 -38.90 -0.66
C GLY A 177 7.25 -39.36 -0.43
N LEU A 178 6.36 -38.46 0.00
CA LEU A 178 4.99 -38.80 0.39
C LEU A 178 4.00 -38.60 -0.75
N THR A 179 3.00 -39.48 -0.87
CA THR A 179 1.81 -39.21 -1.71
C THR A 179 0.84 -38.28 -0.98
N GLN A 180 -0.14 -37.73 -1.70
CA GLN A 180 -1.16 -36.87 -1.09
C GLN A 180 -2.02 -37.64 -0.08
N GLU A 181 -2.32 -38.92 -0.37
CA GLU A 181 -3.02 -39.83 0.54
C GLU A 181 -2.18 -40.12 1.79
N ALA A 182 -0.88 -40.40 1.62
CA ALA A 182 0.02 -40.69 2.74
C ALA A 182 0.18 -39.48 3.67
N LEU A 183 0.38 -38.28 3.12
CA LEU A 183 0.42 -37.05 3.92
C LEU A 183 -0.92 -36.81 4.63
N GLY A 184 -2.04 -37.03 3.93
CA GLY A 184 -3.37 -36.90 4.52
C GLY A 184 -3.55 -37.81 5.73
N SER A 185 -3.24 -39.11 5.58
CA SER A 185 -3.33 -40.08 6.68
C SER A 185 -2.44 -39.72 7.87
N LEU A 186 -1.23 -39.21 7.64
CA LEU A 186 -0.29 -38.83 8.70
C LEU A 186 -0.73 -37.57 9.47
N VAL A 187 -1.43 -36.65 8.82
CA VAL A 187 -1.89 -35.39 9.42
C VAL A 187 -3.32 -35.50 9.99
N GLY A 188 -4.05 -36.55 9.61
CA GLY A 188 -5.42 -36.83 10.05
C GLY A 188 -6.49 -36.23 9.15
N VAL A 189 -6.20 -36.07 7.85
CA VAL A 189 -7.14 -35.55 6.84
C VAL A 189 -7.24 -36.49 5.64
N ASN A 190 -8.27 -36.34 4.82
CA ASN A 190 -8.36 -37.07 3.55
C ASN A 190 -7.34 -36.52 2.53
N GLY A 191 -6.74 -37.39 1.70
CA GLY A 191 -5.86 -36.98 0.59
C GLY A 191 -6.50 -35.97 -0.38
N SER A 192 -7.83 -36.01 -0.54
CA SER A 192 -8.57 -34.99 -1.31
C SER A 192 -8.45 -33.58 -0.73
N THR A 193 -8.25 -33.46 0.59
CA THR A 193 -8.04 -32.17 1.26
C THR A 193 -6.63 -31.64 0.97
N VAL A 194 -5.63 -32.53 0.97
CA VAL A 194 -4.25 -32.20 0.55
C VAL A 194 -4.21 -31.74 -0.91
N CYS A 195 -4.98 -32.38 -1.79
CA CYS A 195 -5.10 -31.94 -3.19
C CYS A 195 -5.64 -30.50 -3.32
N LYS A 196 -6.56 -30.08 -2.44
CA LYS A 196 -7.08 -28.70 -2.42
C LYS A 196 -6.02 -27.71 -1.92
N TRP A 197 -5.19 -28.11 -0.95
CA TRP A 197 -4.07 -27.28 -0.49
C TRP A 197 -3.03 -27.06 -1.57
N GLU A 198 -2.71 -28.09 -2.36
CA GLU A 198 -1.67 -28.06 -3.40
C GLU A 198 -2.20 -27.65 -4.79
N SER A 199 -3.43 -27.13 -4.88
CA SER A 199 -4.06 -26.78 -6.14
C SER A 199 -3.42 -25.53 -6.76
N LYS A 200 -3.06 -25.65 -8.05
CA LYS A 200 -2.64 -24.51 -8.88
C LYS A 200 -3.77 -23.55 -9.19
N LYS A 201 -5.03 -24.02 -9.18
CA LYS A 201 -6.21 -23.18 -9.41
C LYS A 201 -6.56 -22.45 -8.12
N ALA A 202 -6.45 -21.11 -8.13
CA ALA A 202 -6.70 -20.26 -6.97
C ALA A 202 -8.09 -20.46 -6.37
N GLU A 203 -9.13 -20.56 -7.22
CA GLU A 203 -10.54 -20.78 -6.83
C GLU A 203 -10.79 -22.06 -6.01
N MET A 204 -9.89 -23.06 -6.11
CA MET A 204 -10.01 -24.33 -5.39
C MET A 204 -9.04 -24.43 -4.21
N ARG A 205 -8.19 -23.42 -4.01
CA ARG A 205 -7.15 -23.42 -2.99
C ARG A 205 -7.79 -23.21 -1.62
N VAL A 206 -7.41 -24.06 -0.67
CA VAL A 206 -7.79 -23.91 0.74
C VAL A 206 -6.51 -23.84 1.53
N VAL A 207 -6.38 -22.85 2.42
CA VAL A 207 -5.24 -22.77 3.33
C VAL A 207 -5.49 -23.70 4.53
N PRO A 208 -4.56 -24.61 4.88
CA PRO A 208 -4.70 -25.44 6.07
C PRO A 208 -4.59 -24.61 7.35
N ASP A 209 -5.29 -25.03 8.41
CA ASP A 209 -5.19 -24.39 9.73
C ASP A 209 -3.80 -24.61 10.38
N MET A 210 -3.43 -23.75 11.32
CA MET A 210 -2.11 -23.72 11.97
C MET A 210 -1.76 -25.04 12.67
N GLN A 211 -2.75 -25.73 13.25
CA GLN A 211 -2.55 -27.07 13.84
C GLN A 211 -2.13 -28.10 12.78
N VAL A 212 -2.71 -28.02 11.59
CA VAL A 212 -2.42 -28.91 10.46
C VAL A 212 -1.04 -28.59 9.88
N ILE A 213 -0.69 -27.31 9.75
CA ILE A 213 0.63 -26.86 9.29
C ILE A 213 1.74 -27.35 10.23
N THR A 214 1.51 -27.27 11.54
CA THR A 214 2.46 -27.79 12.54
C THR A 214 2.71 -29.29 12.37
N LYS A 215 1.66 -30.06 12.05
CA LYS A 215 1.78 -31.50 11.77
C LYS A 215 2.52 -31.75 10.45
N ILE A 216 2.23 -30.99 9.39
CA ILE A 216 2.92 -31.09 8.10
C ILE A 216 4.43 -30.83 8.28
N ALA A 217 4.81 -29.78 9.01
CA ALA A 217 6.21 -29.46 9.29
C ALA A 217 6.93 -30.62 10.00
N LYS A 218 6.28 -31.23 11.00
CA LYS A 218 6.81 -32.41 11.71
C LYS A 218 6.97 -33.63 10.79
N VAL A 219 5.96 -33.93 9.99
CA VAL A 219 5.94 -35.11 9.09
C VAL A 219 6.95 -34.97 7.95
N THR A 220 7.09 -33.76 7.41
CA THR A 220 8.00 -33.47 6.28
C THR A 220 9.43 -33.16 6.73
N ASN A 221 9.69 -33.12 8.04
CA ASN A 221 10.95 -32.74 8.65
C ASN A 221 11.47 -31.36 8.13
N LYS A 222 10.54 -30.41 8.03
CA LYS A 222 10.82 -29.02 7.63
C LYS A 222 10.57 -28.09 8.81
N PRO A 223 11.36 -27.01 8.97
CA PRO A 223 11.13 -26.07 10.05
C PRO A 223 9.78 -25.36 9.86
N LEU A 224 9.08 -25.13 10.97
CA LEU A 224 7.76 -24.48 10.97
C LEU A 224 7.82 -23.08 10.36
N SER A 225 8.94 -22.37 10.54
CA SER A 225 9.17 -21.04 9.97
C SER A 225 8.98 -21.03 8.45
N THR A 226 9.44 -22.04 7.73
CA THR A 226 9.29 -22.13 6.26
C THR A 226 7.82 -22.04 5.81
N PHE A 227 6.89 -22.55 6.62
CA PHE A 227 5.46 -22.47 6.32
C PHE A 227 4.83 -21.17 6.80
N ILE A 228 5.31 -20.61 7.92
CA ILE A 228 4.83 -19.31 8.43
C ILE A 228 5.23 -18.19 7.47
N ASP A 229 6.48 -18.18 7.01
CA ASP A 229 6.98 -17.20 6.03
C ASP A 229 6.12 -17.25 4.76
N ALA A 230 5.79 -18.46 4.29
CA ALA A 230 4.94 -18.65 3.11
C ALA A 230 3.45 -18.31 3.34
N LEU A 231 2.97 -18.27 4.59
CA LEU A 231 1.62 -17.84 4.93
C LEU A 231 1.50 -16.31 4.91
N SER A 232 2.50 -15.60 5.44
CA SER A 232 2.57 -14.13 5.38
C SER A 232 2.52 -13.61 3.94
N ASN A 233 3.06 -14.38 3.00
CA ASN A 233 3.15 -14.01 1.59
C ASN A 233 1.92 -14.39 0.75
N ASN A 234 0.89 -15.03 1.33
CA ASN A 234 -0.39 -15.26 0.64
C ASN A 234 -1.40 -14.12 0.83
N GLN A 235 -1.05 -13.04 1.55
CA GLN A 235 -1.94 -11.89 1.74
C GLN A 235 -1.96 -10.90 0.55
N THR A 236 -1.24 -11.17 -0.55
CA THR A 236 -1.03 -10.18 -1.63
C THR A 236 -1.77 -10.42 -2.95
N ASP A 237 -2.83 -11.23 -3.01
CA ASP A 237 -3.67 -11.35 -4.23
C ASP A 237 -5.19 -11.21 -3.95
N GLU A 238 -5.60 -10.62 -2.82
CA GLU A 238 -6.98 -10.15 -2.59
C GLU A 238 -7.04 -8.62 -2.41
N GLU A 239 -6.40 -7.86 -3.29
CA GLU A 239 -6.62 -6.41 -3.38
C GLU A 239 -6.75 -5.99 -4.85
N ASP A 240 -7.89 -6.33 -5.46
CA ASP A 240 -8.49 -5.51 -6.53
C ASP A 240 -9.99 -5.86 -6.66
N SER A 241 -10.71 -5.72 -5.55
CA SER A 241 -12.13 -5.40 -5.58
C SER A 241 -12.32 -4.24 -4.62
N ASN A 242 -12.36 -3.03 -5.18
CA ASN A 242 -12.87 -1.84 -4.52
C ASN A 242 -14.39 -1.98 -4.33
N ASP A 243 -14.81 -3.04 -3.64
CA ASP A 243 -16.14 -3.19 -3.10
C ASP A 243 -16.13 -2.41 -1.80
N SER A 244 -16.86 -1.30 -1.80
CA SER A 244 -17.00 -0.51 -0.59
C SER A 244 -17.47 -1.41 0.55
N ILE A 245 -16.88 -1.22 1.73
CA ILE A 245 -17.17 -1.95 2.98
C ILE A 245 -18.56 -1.52 3.52
N ASP A 246 -19.54 -1.37 2.64
CA ASP A 246 -20.86 -0.84 2.95
C ASP A 246 -21.94 -1.92 2.95
N ASN A 247 -21.63 -3.15 2.48
CA ASN A 247 -22.63 -4.22 2.47
C ASN A 247 -22.76 -4.87 3.86
N VAL A 248 -23.98 -4.84 4.41
CA VAL A 248 -24.41 -5.50 5.66
C VAL A 248 -23.95 -6.97 5.72
N GLY A 249 -23.92 -7.67 4.59
CA GLY A 249 -23.44 -9.06 4.53
C GLY A 249 -21.97 -9.24 4.93
N GLN A 250 -21.11 -8.31 4.49
CA GLN A 250 -19.70 -8.29 4.91
C GLN A 250 -19.57 -7.94 6.39
N LYS A 251 -20.41 -7.05 6.91
CA LYS A 251 -20.43 -6.69 8.34
C LYS A 251 -20.82 -7.86 9.23
N ILE A 252 -21.78 -8.69 8.82
CA ILE A 252 -22.14 -9.93 9.51
C ILE A 252 -20.95 -10.89 9.57
N LYS A 253 -20.23 -11.07 8.45
CA LYS A 253 -19.03 -11.90 8.38
C LYS A 253 -17.92 -11.40 9.32
N ILE A 254 -17.74 -10.08 9.39
CA ILE A 254 -16.77 -9.43 10.29
C ILE A 254 -17.16 -9.64 11.77
N ALA A 255 -18.40 -9.35 12.14
CA ALA A 255 -18.90 -9.52 13.51
C ALA A 255 -18.77 -10.96 13.98
N ARG A 256 -19.14 -11.93 13.12
CA ARG A 256 -18.98 -13.35 13.40
C ARG A 256 -17.52 -13.73 13.66
N SER A 257 -16.61 -13.21 12.84
CA SER A 257 -15.18 -13.51 12.96
C SER A 257 -14.57 -12.90 14.22
N GLN A 258 -15.00 -11.69 14.62
CA GLN A 258 -14.59 -11.05 15.88
C GLN A 258 -15.10 -11.79 17.12
N ALA A 259 -16.29 -12.39 17.02
CA ALA A 259 -16.83 -13.27 18.05
C ALA A 259 -16.22 -14.70 18.03
N ASN A 260 -15.23 -14.97 17.17
CA ASN A 260 -14.60 -16.28 16.97
C ASN A 260 -15.59 -17.41 16.64
N MET A 261 -16.67 -17.10 15.94
CA MET A 261 -17.71 -18.07 15.59
C MET A 261 -17.55 -18.57 14.16
N THR A 262 -17.83 -19.85 13.94
CA THR A 262 -18.05 -20.44 12.62
C THR A 262 -19.43 -20.07 12.08
N GLN A 263 -19.63 -20.19 10.76
CA GLN A 263 -20.96 -20.00 10.16
C GLN A 263 -22.01 -20.96 10.75
N GLN A 264 -21.57 -22.17 11.17
CA GLN A 264 -22.45 -23.15 11.79
C GLN A 264 -22.86 -22.71 13.20
N GLU A 265 -21.92 -22.25 14.02
CA GLU A 265 -22.20 -21.80 15.40
C GLU A 265 -23.09 -20.55 15.43
N LEU A 266 -22.90 -19.62 14.49
CA LEU A 266 -23.80 -18.47 14.35
C LEU A 266 -25.21 -18.92 13.91
N ALA A 267 -25.29 -19.89 13.00
CA ALA A 267 -26.56 -20.45 12.55
C ALA A 267 -27.32 -21.14 13.69
N ASP A 268 -26.60 -21.93 14.50
CA ASP A 268 -27.14 -22.62 15.67
C ASP A 268 -27.64 -21.63 16.73
N ALA A 269 -26.88 -20.55 17.00
CA ALA A 269 -27.27 -19.49 17.93
C ALA A 269 -28.50 -18.70 17.46
N LEU A 270 -28.68 -18.56 16.15
CA LEU A 270 -29.83 -17.87 15.55
C LEU A 270 -31.01 -18.80 15.26
N GLY A 271 -30.84 -20.11 15.38
CA GLY A 271 -31.85 -21.12 15.05
C GLY A 271 -32.18 -21.15 13.56
N VAL A 272 -31.21 -20.84 12.69
CA VAL A 272 -31.37 -20.84 11.23
C VAL A 272 -30.45 -21.89 10.59
N PRO A 273 -30.74 -22.38 9.37
CA PRO A 273 -29.82 -23.25 8.65
C PRO A 273 -28.51 -22.55 8.31
N ARG A 274 -27.37 -23.26 8.33
CA ARG A 274 -26.06 -22.71 7.93
C ARG A 274 -26.05 -22.07 6.53
N ILE A 275 -26.83 -22.62 5.60
CA ILE A 275 -26.97 -22.09 4.23
C ILE A 275 -27.52 -20.66 4.25
N THR A 276 -28.36 -20.32 5.22
CA THR A 276 -28.93 -18.99 5.41
C THR A 276 -27.85 -17.96 5.77
N ILE A 277 -26.95 -18.30 6.70
CA ILE A 277 -25.78 -17.45 7.03
C ILE A 277 -24.87 -17.27 5.82
N ASN A 278 -24.59 -18.36 5.09
CA ASN A 278 -23.79 -18.31 3.88
C ASN A 278 -24.44 -17.46 2.77
N SER A 279 -25.78 -17.41 2.72
CA SER A 279 -26.51 -16.51 1.82
C SER A 279 -26.28 -15.05 2.25
N TRP A 280 -26.46 -14.73 3.54
CA TRP A 280 -26.32 -13.37 4.06
C TRP A 280 -24.91 -12.80 3.91
N GLU A 281 -23.86 -13.63 3.99
CA GLU A 281 -22.47 -13.20 3.90
C GLU A 281 -21.96 -13.00 2.45
N LYS A 282 -22.79 -13.26 1.42
CA LYS A 282 -22.38 -13.10 0.02
C LYS A 282 -22.47 -11.63 -0.45
N PRO A 283 -21.48 -11.15 -1.20
CA PRO A 283 -21.48 -9.77 -1.73
C PRO A 283 -22.57 -9.54 -2.78
N GLU A 284 -22.93 -10.58 -3.55
CA GLU A 284 -23.88 -10.55 -4.66
C GLU A 284 -25.36 -10.63 -4.25
N ASN A 285 -25.66 -10.67 -2.94
CA ASN A 285 -27.05 -10.75 -2.50
C ASN A 285 -27.69 -9.35 -2.52
N GLU A 286 -28.43 -9.07 -3.60
CA GLU A 286 -29.20 -7.83 -3.81
C GLU A 286 -30.37 -7.65 -2.82
N GLU A 287 -30.72 -8.69 -2.06
CA GLU A 287 -31.62 -8.60 -0.90
C GLU A 287 -30.79 -8.58 0.39
N PRO A 288 -30.22 -7.43 0.79
CA PRO A 288 -29.56 -7.33 2.09
C PRO A 288 -30.59 -7.68 3.16
N LEU A 289 -30.15 -8.34 4.21
CA LEU A 289 -31.01 -8.74 5.32
C LEU A 289 -31.60 -7.50 6.03
N GLN A 290 -32.71 -6.96 5.52
CA GLN A 290 -33.34 -5.73 6.02
C GLN A 290 -34.23 -5.99 7.25
N GLU A 291 -34.39 -7.25 7.67
CA GLU A 291 -35.11 -7.57 8.87
C GLU A 291 -34.33 -7.15 10.11
N ARG A 292 -34.62 -5.95 10.60
CA ARG A 292 -34.08 -5.35 11.84
C ARG A 292 -34.11 -6.29 13.05
N LYS A 293 -35.08 -7.20 13.12
CA LYS A 293 -35.17 -8.24 14.16
C LYS A 293 -34.01 -9.23 14.10
N THR A 294 -33.61 -9.62 12.89
CA THR A 294 -32.54 -10.59 12.67
C THR A 294 -31.17 -9.94 12.88
N LEU A 295 -30.98 -8.70 12.43
CA LEU A 295 -29.78 -7.90 12.73
C LEU A 295 -29.60 -7.66 14.23
N ARG A 296 -30.69 -7.43 14.96
CA ARG A 296 -30.64 -7.31 16.43
C ARG A 296 -30.16 -8.60 17.10
N ARG A 297 -30.69 -9.75 16.67
CA ARG A 297 -30.24 -11.05 17.20
C ARG A 297 -28.79 -11.34 16.87
N ILE A 298 -28.33 -10.96 15.68
CA ILE A 298 -26.91 -11.06 15.29
C ILE A 298 -26.05 -10.17 16.20
N ALA A 299 -26.45 -8.92 16.42
CA ALA A 299 -25.78 -8.00 17.33
C ALA A 299 -25.69 -8.55 18.78
N GLU A 300 -26.80 -9.10 19.30
CA GLU A 300 -26.85 -9.71 20.63
C GLU A 300 -25.92 -10.93 20.76
N VAL A 301 -25.86 -11.77 19.73
CA VAL A 301 -25.03 -12.99 19.72
C VAL A 301 -23.55 -12.68 19.52
N THR A 302 -23.23 -11.69 18.68
CA THR A 302 -21.83 -11.35 18.33
C THR A 302 -21.22 -10.25 19.21
N GLY A 303 -22.04 -9.55 20.00
CA GLY A 303 -21.59 -8.47 20.88
C GLY A 303 -21.32 -7.13 20.18
N VAL A 304 -21.69 -6.98 18.91
CA VAL A 304 -21.55 -5.71 18.17
C VAL A 304 -22.80 -4.83 18.33
N SER A 305 -22.68 -3.52 18.11
CA SER A 305 -23.84 -2.64 18.17
C SER A 305 -24.75 -2.81 16.95
N LEU A 306 -26.07 -2.81 17.17
CA LEU A 306 -27.05 -2.84 16.09
C LEU A 306 -26.87 -1.67 15.11
N GLU A 307 -26.50 -0.49 15.63
CA GLU A 307 -26.24 0.72 14.85
C GLU A 307 -25.05 0.56 13.88
N TRP A 308 -24.04 -0.24 14.24
CA TRP A 308 -22.92 -0.52 13.35
C TRP A 308 -23.29 -1.47 12.20
N LEU A 309 -24.16 -2.45 12.46
CA LEU A 309 -24.72 -3.32 11.43
C LEU A 309 -25.69 -2.58 10.49
N GLU A 310 -26.36 -1.52 10.98
CA GLU A 310 -27.33 -0.71 10.23
C GLU A 310 -26.71 0.49 9.48
N SER A 311 -25.59 1.05 9.95
CA SER A 311 -25.01 2.27 9.36
C SER A 311 -24.17 1.96 8.11
N ASN A 312 -24.05 2.92 7.18
CA ASN A 312 -23.06 2.86 6.07
C ASN A 312 -21.67 3.37 6.51
N ASN A 313 -21.38 3.39 7.81
CA ASN A 313 -20.09 3.87 8.29
C ASN A 313 -19.07 2.72 8.33
N PRO A 314 -17.80 2.98 7.92
CA PRO A 314 -16.73 2.00 8.00
C PRO A 314 -16.38 1.65 9.45
N THR A 315 -15.75 0.48 9.61
CA THR A 315 -15.66 -0.26 10.88
C THR A 315 -14.82 0.39 12.00
N PRO A 316 -15.05 0.02 13.28
CA PRO A 316 -14.11 0.24 14.37
C PRO A 316 -12.72 -0.35 14.12
N LYS A 317 -12.56 -1.29 13.17
CA LYS A 317 -11.26 -1.84 12.80
C LYS A 317 -10.37 -0.81 12.11
N THR A 318 -10.95 0.08 11.31
CA THR A 318 -10.26 1.22 10.69
C THR A 318 -9.83 2.24 11.74
N ILE A 319 -10.64 2.42 12.81
CA ILE A 319 -10.27 3.21 13.99
C ILE A 319 -9.14 2.50 14.75
N ILE A 320 -9.25 1.20 15.04
CA ILE A 320 -8.24 0.41 15.75
C ILE A 320 -6.90 0.34 14.99
N GLU A 321 -6.93 0.28 13.65
CA GLU A 321 -5.74 0.32 12.78
C GLU A 321 -5.14 1.72 12.69
N GLN A 322 -5.95 2.78 12.64
CA GLN A 322 -5.47 4.18 12.75
C GLN A 322 -4.83 4.48 14.11
N TYR A 323 -5.19 3.75 15.17
CA TYR A 323 -4.64 3.89 16.52
C TYR A 323 -3.69 2.73 16.93
N SER A 324 -3.26 1.86 16.00
CA SER A 324 -2.49 0.65 16.34
C SER A 324 -0.97 0.85 16.52
N LYS A 325 -0.52 2.10 16.69
CA LYS A 325 0.70 2.52 17.42
C LYS A 325 0.88 4.03 17.24
N PRO A 326 0.40 4.81 18.20
CA PRO A 326 1.33 5.58 19.00
C PRO A 326 1.19 5.16 20.47
N ASP A 327 2.28 5.36 21.20
CA ASP A 327 2.53 4.82 22.52
C ASP A 327 1.35 5.08 23.49
N ILE A 328 0.62 4.02 23.87
CA ILE A 328 -0.54 4.11 24.79
C ILE A 328 -0.11 4.78 26.10
N GLU A 329 1.12 4.54 26.54
CA GLU A 329 1.74 5.24 27.67
C GLU A 329 1.82 6.75 27.44
N GLU A 330 2.23 7.22 26.25
CA GLU A 330 2.39 8.65 25.94
C GLU A 330 1.03 9.36 25.83
N ASP A 331 0.01 8.70 25.29
CA ASP A 331 -1.34 9.26 25.20
C ASP A 331 -2.08 9.26 26.55
N ILE A 332 -1.87 8.24 27.39
CA ILE A 332 -2.31 8.26 28.80
C ILE A 332 -1.60 9.38 29.54
N GLU A 333 -0.30 9.57 29.35
CA GLU A 333 0.49 10.63 29.98
C GLU A 333 0.00 12.02 29.52
N LYS A 334 -0.25 12.23 28.23
CA LYS A 334 -0.84 13.47 27.69
C LYS A 334 -2.22 13.75 28.27
N LEU A 335 -3.10 12.74 28.38
CA LEU A 335 -4.43 12.90 28.98
C LEU A 335 -4.35 13.21 30.48
N GLN A 336 -3.39 12.62 31.18
CA GLN A 336 -3.14 12.88 32.60
C GLN A 336 -2.59 14.30 32.81
N ILE A 337 -1.68 14.77 31.95
CA ILE A 337 -1.17 16.16 31.94
C ILE A 337 -2.27 17.17 31.58
N ALA A 338 -3.12 16.87 30.59
CA ALA A 338 -4.22 17.74 30.18
C ALA A 338 -5.25 17.91 31.32
N ARG A 339 -5.67 16.82 31.96
CA ARG A 339 -6.54 16.86 33.15
C ARG A 339 -5.91 17.64 34.30
N GLN A 340 -4.62 17.45 34.56
CA GLN A 340 -3.90 18.23 35.58
C GLN A 340 -3.85 19.72 35.25
N THR A 341 -3.67 20.07 33.98
CA THR A 341 -3.61 21.47 33.51
C THR A 341 -4.96 22.17 33.63
N GLU A 342 -6.05 21.46 33.29
CA GLU A 342 -7.41 21.97 33.41
C GLU A 342 -7.83 22.12 34.88
N ALA A 343 -7.53 21.13 35.72
CA ALA A 343 -7.72 21.23 37.17
C ALA A 343 -6.90 22.39 37.76
N LYS A 344 -5.65 22.57 37.34
CA LYS A 344 -4.80 23.69 37.76
C LYS A 344 -5.37 25.04 37.31
N LYS A 345 -5.93 25.16 36.10
CA LYS A 345 -6.61 26.38 35.64
C LYS A 345 -7.83 26.71 36.49
N ILE A 346 -8.66 25.71 36.81
CA ILE A 346 -9.84 25.88 37.67
C ILE A 346 -9.39 26.35 39.06
N VAL A 347 -8.41 25.68 39.65
CA VAL A 347 -7.86 26.04 40.96
C VAL A 347 -7.24 27.44 40.94
N MET A 348 -6.47 27.79 39.91
CA MET A 348 -5.87 29.13 39.77
C MET A 348 -6.93 30.22 39.57
N GLY A 349 -8.00 29.93 38.81
CA GLY A 349 -9.16 30.81 38.67
C GLY A 349 -9.91 31.02 39.98
N MET A 350 -10.05 29.96 40.79
CA MET A 350 -10.63 30.06 42.14
C MET A 350 -9.72 30.87 43.08
N TYR A 351 -8.40 30.71 43.03
CA TYR A 351 -7.46 31.52 43.80
C TYR A 351 -7.48 33.00 43.39
N SER A 352 -7.57 33.31 42.09
CA SER A 352 -7.73 34.69 41.61
C SER A 352 -9.04 35.29 42.11
N TYR A 353 -10.14 34.54 42.03
CA TYR A 353 -11.44 34.97 42.53
C TYR A 353 -11.42 35.24 44.05
N ILE A 354 -10.74 34.41 44.83
CA ILE A 354 -10.55 34.59 46.29
C ILE A 354 -9.70 35.83 46.60
N SER A 355 -8.63 36.07 45.84
CA SER A 355 -7.78 37.25 46.01
C SER A 355 -8.57 38.54 45.80
N ASP A 356 -9.50 38.54 44.85
CA ASP A 356 -10.28 39.72 44.48
C ASP A 356 -11.50 39.94 45.40
N HIS A 357 -12.04 38.89 46.02
CA HIS A 357 -13.31 38.96 46.76
C HIS A 357 -13.21 38.66 48.27
N GLY A 358 -12.11 38.07 48.75
CA GLY A 358 -11.87 37.72 50.16
C GLY A 358 -12.85 36.68 50.72
N ILE A 359 -12.41 35.49 51.13
CA ILE A 359 -13.33 34.38 51.48
C ILE A 359 -13.04 33.73 52.85
N SER A 360 -14.12 33.26 53.49
CA SER A 360 -14.20 32.63 54.81
C SER A 360 -13.36 31.35 54.96
N GLN A 361 -13.12 31.00 56.22
CA GLN A 361 -12.24 29.90 56.64
C GLN A 361 -12.70 28.51 56.15
N GLU A 362 -14.00 28.29 55.91
CA GLU A 362 -14.50 27.02 55.36
C GLU A 362 -14.09 26.81 53.90
N PHE A 363 -14.00 27.88 53.11
CA PHE A 363 -13.60 27.78 51.70
C PHE A 363 -12.08 27.53 51.56
N PHE A 364 -11.29 28.05 52.51
CA PHE A 364 -9.85 27.79 52.57
C PHE A 364 -9.54 26.31 52.88
N GLU A 365 -10.31 25.68 53.79
CA GLU A 365 -10.16 24.24 54.05
C GLU A 365 -10.60 23.36 52.88
N MET A 366 -11.65 23.77 52.15
CA MET A 366 -12.05 23.09 50.91
C MET A 366 -10.92 23.09 49.87
N LEU A 367 -10.21 24.21 49.70
CA LEU A 367 -9.05 24.28 48.81
C LEU A 367 -7.87 23.43 49.29
N ARG A 368 -7.62 23.39 50.60
CA ARG A 368 -6.56 22.57 51.19
C ARG A 368 -6.79 21.08 50.97
N ILE A 369 -8.05 20.64 51.10
CA ILE A 369 -8.46 19.27 50.80
C ILE A 369 -8.26 18.95 49.32
N LEU A 370 -8.64 19.88 48.42
CA LEU A 370 -8.46 19.74 46.97
C LEU A 370 -6.97 19.61 46.57
N ASP A 371 -6.10 20.44 47.14
CA ASP A 371 -4.65 20.38 46.90
C ASP A 371 -4.05 19.05 47.41
N SER A 372 -4.50 18.57 48.58
CA SER A 372 -4.07 17.28 49.13
C SER A 372 -4.54 16.07 48.33
N THR A 373 -5.67 16.20 47.62
CA THR A 373 -6.20 15.15 46.74
C THR A 373 -5.49 15.18 45.39
N MET A 374 -5.20 16.35 44.83
CA MET A 374 -4.37 16.46 43.62
C MET A 374 -2.97 15.89 43.81
N LYS A 375 -2.32 16.13 44.96
CA LYS A 375 -1.00 15.55 45.28
C LYS A 375 -1.01 14.02 45.42
N ARG A 376 -2.16 13.40 45.71
CA ARG A 376 -2.31 11.94 45.76
C ARG A 376 -2.46 11.29 44.39
N TYR A 377 -2.89 12.03 43.37
CA TYR A 377 -3.04 11.56 41.99
C TYR A 377 -1.75 11.72 41.14
N GLN A 378 -0.71 12.35 41.69
CA GLN A 378 0.61 12.54 41.05
C GLN A 378 1.65 11.49 41.48
N LYS A 379 1.29 10.53 42.34
CA LYS A 379 2.06 9.31 42.66
C LYS A 379 1.42 8.13 41.95
#